data_AF-A0A1J3CZJ9-F1
#
_entry.id   AF-A0A1J3CZJ9-F1
#
_cell.length_a   1.000
_cell.length_b   1.000
_cell.length_c   1.000
_cell.angle_alpha   90.00
_cell.angle_beta   90.00
_cell.angle_gamma   90.00
#
_symmetry.space_group_name_H-M   'P 1'
#
loop_
_entity.id
_entity.type
_entity.pdbx_description
1 polymer ?
#
loop_
_entity_poly.entity_id
_entity_poly.type
_entity_poly.pdbx_seq_one_letter_code
_entity_poly.pdbx_strand_id
1 'polypeptide(L)'
;MLSVNANGALVSKDSLDKHLIKKSPWLKALVAIPKVQPRYAVAVWKKYPSMKSLLKVYMNPNISEHEKEFLLKDLKLEGLMGDERNLGKVGSTRIYRVLMSTIGDVNTDEVENGPSQIHDLS
;
A
#
# COMPACT_ATOMS: atom_id res chain seq x y z
N MET A 1 28.17 -27.10 -31.68
CA MET A 1 27.66 -25.79 -31.22
C MET A 1 26.52 -26.06 -30.25
N LEU A 2 26.68 -25.71 -28.97
CA LEU A 2 25.63 -25.85 -27.96
C LEU A 2 24.65 -24.68 -28.11
N SER A 3 23.42 -24.98 -28.51
CA SER A 3 22.33 -24.00 -28.56
C SER A 3 21.64 -23.95 -27.20
N VAL A 4 21.84 -22.84 -26.49
CA VAL A 4 21.10 -22.52 -25.25
C VAL A 4 19.84 -21.75 -25.64
N ASN A 5 18.67 -22.38 -25.48
CA ASN A 5 17.39 -21.69 -25.61
C ASN A 5 16.84 -21.38 -24.20
N ALA A 6 17.21 -20.21 -23.67
CA ALA A 6 16.63 -19.67 -22.44
C ALA A 6 15.40 -18.82 -22.79
N ASN A 7 14.29 -19.47 -23.15
CA ASN A 7 12.99 -18.81 -23.21
C ASN A 7 12.40 -18.68 -21.81
N GLY A 8 13.14 -18.02 -20.92
CA GLY A 8 12.56 -17.38 -19.74
C GLY A 8 11.83 -16.13 -20.22
N ALA A 9 10.69 -16.31 -20.88
CA ALA A 9 9.80 -15.20 -21.17
C ALA A 9 9.40 -14.60 -19.81
N LEU A 10 10.06 -13.50 -19.45
CA LEU A 10 9.53 -12.53 -18.51
C LEU A 10 8.26 -11.99 -19.18
N VAL A 11 7.17 -12.74 -19.05
CA VAL A 11 5.83 -12.27 -19.35
C VAL A 11 5.69 -11.02 -18.50
N SER A 12 5.72 -9.87 -19.16
CA SER A 12 5.69 -8.57 -18.52
C SER A 12 4.46 -8.53 -17.62
N LYS A 13 4.73 -8.65 -16.31
CA LYS A 13 3.74 -8.70 -15.22
C LYS A 13 2.85 -7.44 -15.25
N ASP A 14 3.39 -6.36 -15.84
CA ASP A 14 2.67 -5.13 -16.15
C ASP A 14 1.40 -5.33 -16.99
N SER A 15 1.36 -6.30 -17.91
CA SER A 15 0.18 -6.51 -18.75
C SER A 15 -1.00 -7.10 -17.95
N LEU A 16 -0.72 -8.07 -17.09
CA LEU A 16 -1.70 -8.70 -16.21
C LEU A 16 -2.18 -7.70 -15.15
N ASP A 17 -1.24 -6.96 -14.54
CA ASP A 17 -1.55 -5.94 -13.53
C ASP A 17 -2.43 -4.83 -14.14
N LYS A 18 -2.13 -4.35 -15.37
CA LYS A 18 -2.97 -3.35 -16.07
C LYS A 18 -4.39 -3.84 -16.34
N HIS A 19 -4.57 -5.12 -16.71
CA HIS A 19 -5.91 -5.67 -16.98
C HIS A 19 -6.73 -5.85 -15.68
N LEU A 20 -6.08 -6.23 -14.58
CA LEU A 20 -6.71 -6.34 -13.26
C LEU A 20 -7.10 -4.96 -12.70
N ILE A 21 -6.23 -3.94 -12.85
CA ILE A 21 -6.51 -2.55 -12.48
C ILE A 21 -7.77 -2.03 -13.18
N LYS A 22 -7.98 -2.37 -14.47
CA LYS A 22 -9.15 -1.90 -15.22
C LYS A 22 -10.49 -2.42 -14.69
N LYS A 23 -10.52 -3.58 -14.02
CA LYS A 23 -11.76 -4.27 -13.64
C LYS A 23 -12.19 -4.06 -12.19
N SER A 24 -11.28 -3.72 -11.28
CA SER A 24 -11.59 -3.58 -9.85
C SER A 24 -11.72 -2.09 -9.47
N PRO A 25 -12.93 -1.59 -9.14
CA PRO A 25 -13.08 -0.23 -8.61
C PRO A 25 -12.25 0.01 -7.34
N TRP A 26 -12.10 -1.03 -6.52
CA TRP A 26 -11.28 -0.96 -5.31
C TRP A 26 -9.78 -0.79 -5.61
N LEU A 27 -9.25 -1.53 -6.57
CA LEU A 27 -7.85 -1.37 -6.98
C LEU A 27 -7.61 0.01 -7.61
N LYS A 28 -8.57 0.52 -8.40
CA LYS A 28 -8.50 1.90 -8.92
C LYS A 28 -8.47 2.93 -7.80
N ALA A 29 -9.30 2.77 -6.77
CA ALA A 29 -9.32 3.66 -5.62
C ALA A 29 -7.96 3.66 -4.88
N LEU A 30 -7.35 2.50 -4.69
CA LEU A 30 -6.01 2.40 -4.08
C LEU A 30 -4.92 3.08 -4.92
N VAL A 31 -4.97 2.95 -6.25
CA VAL A 31 -4.03 3.61 -7.17
C VAL A 31 -4.22 5.13 -7.22
N ALA A 32 -5.45 5.61 -6.96
CA ALA A 32 -5.76 7.04 -6.94
C ALA A 32 -5.23 7.76 -5.69
N ILE A 33 -4.78 7.03 -4.66
CA ILE A 33 -4.19 7.63 -3.46
C ILE A 33 -2.85 8.29 -3.85
N PRO A 34 -2.66 9.60 -3.62
CA PRO A 34 -1.42 10.29 -3.98
C PRO A 34 -0.19 9.60 -3.39
N LYS A 35 0.91 9.52 -4.15
CA LYS A 35 2.18 8.89 -3.73
C LYS A 35 2.09 7.38 -3.37
N VAL A 36 0.92 6.73 -3.49
CA VAL A 36 0.82 5.27 -3.43
C VAL A 36 1.17 4.70 -4.80
N GLN A 37 2.24 3.91 -4.86
CA GLN A 37 2.66 3.31 -6.11
C GLN A 37 1.72 2.15 -6.50
N PRO A 38 1.48 1.90 -7.80
CA PRO A 38 0.58 0.82 -8.25
C PRO A 38 0.92 -0.55 -7.66
N ARG A 39 2.21 -0.86 -7.47
CA ARG A 39 2.66 -2.12 -6.84
C ARG A 39 2.18 -2.29 -5.40
N TYR A 40 2.10 -1.20 -4.65
CA TYR A 40 1.59 -1.17 -3.29
C TYR A 40 0.07 -1.43 -3.28
N ALA A 41 -0.65 -0.78 -4.19
CA ALA A 41 -2.08 -0.99 -4.37
C ALA A 41 -2.41 -2.46 -4.70
N VAL A 42 -1.62 -3.11 -5.56
CA VAL A 42 -1.79 -4.53 -5.89
C VAL A 42 -1.59 -5.43 -4.67
N ALA A 43 -0.56 -5.18 -3.85
CA ALA A 43 -0.31 -5.98 -2.64
C ALA A 43 -1.46 -5.86 -1.63
N VAL A 44 -1.94 -4.63 -1.39
CA VAL A 44 -3.09 -4.37 -0.51
C VAL A 44 -4.35 -5.02 -1.04
N TRP A 45 -4.62 -4.89 -2.34
CA TRP A 45 -5.77 -5.53 -2.99
C TRP A 45 -5.72 -7.06 -2.88
N LYS A 46 -4.55 -7.70 -3.01
CA LYS A 46 -4.42 -9.15 -2.85
C LYS A 46 -4.74 -9.63 -1.43
N LYS A 47 -4.29 -8.90 -0.40
CA LYS A 47 -4.59 -9.25 1.01
C LYS A 47 -6.01 -8.86 1.42
N TYR A 48 -6.52 -7.76 0.88
CA TYR A 48 -7.83 -7.19 1.17
C TYR A 48 -8.56 -6.90 -0.15
N PRO A 49 -9.24 -7.91 -0.74
CA PRO A 49 -9.80 -7.83 -2.09
C PRO A 49 -10.98 -6.87 -2.24
N SER A 50 -11.46 -6.28 -1.15
CA SER A 50 -12.48 -5.23 -1.14
C SER A 50 -12.18 -4.15 -0.10
N MET A 51 -12.70 -2.94 -0.32
CA MET A 51 -12.65 -1.85 0.66
C MET A 51 -13.21 -2.30 2.02
N LYS A 52 -14.36 -2.99 2.02
CA LYS A 52 -15.01 -3.54 3.22
C LYS A 52 -14.09 -4.45 4.02
N SER A 53 -13.28 -5.29 3.36
CA SER A 53 -12.37 -6.21 4.06
C SER A 53 -11.25 -5.49 4.81
N LEU A 54 -10.73 -4.38 4.25
CA LEU A 54 -9.72 -3.56 4.91
C LEU A 54 -10.35 -2.72 6.04
N LEU A 55 -11.47 -2.05 5.76
CA LEU A 55 -12.19 -1.23 6.74
C LEU A 55 -12.64 -2.04 7.96
N LYS A 56 -13.05 -3.31 7.78
CA LYS A 56 -13.40 -4.19 8.91
C LYS A 56 -12.26 -4.31 9.92
N VAL A 57 -11.01 -4.32 9.47
CA VAL A 57 -9.85 -4.39 10.38
C VAL A 57 -9.55 -3.02 10.99
N TYR A 58 -9.59 -1.96 10.20
CA TYR A 58 -9.40 -0.58 10.70
C TYR A 58 -10.48 -0.13 11.69
N MET A 59 -11.70 -0.64 11.57
CA MET A 59 -12.81 -0.31 12.47
C MET A 59 -12.86 -1.20 13.71
N ASN A 60 -11.91 -2.13 13.90
CA ASN A 60 -11.86 -2.96 15.10
C ASN A 60 -11.51 -2.08 16.32
N PRO A 61 -12.38 -1.99 17.35
CA PRO A 61 -12.11 -1.17 18.54
C PRO A 61 -11.01 -1.76 19.44
N ASN A 62 -10.68 -3.04 19.26
CA ASN A 62 -9.67 -3.73 20.06
C ASN A 62 -8.23 -3.54 19.53
N ILE A 63 -8.08 -2.80 18.42
CA ILE A 63 -6.77 -2.48 17.83
C ILE A 63 -6.54 -0.98 18.02
N SER A 64 -5.37 -0.60 18.51
CA SER A 64 -5.03 0.81 18.69
C SER A 64 -4.91 1.57 17.36
N GLU A 65 -5.05 2.89 17.38
CA GLU A 65 -4.88 3.71 16.17
C GLU A 65 -3.47 3.56 15.55
N HIS A 66 -2.44 3.50 16.39
CA HIS A 66 -1.05 3.32 15.97
C HIS A 66 -0.82 1.96 15.29
N GLU A 67 -1.45 0.88 15.80
CA GLU A 67 -1.40 -0.43 15.14
C GLU A 67 -2.14 -0.43 13.80
N LYS A 68 -3.24 0.34 13.68
CA LYS A 68 -3.97 0.48 12.41
C LYS A 68 -3.16 1.27 11.39
N GLU A 69 -2.52 2.37 11.79
CA GLU A 69 -1.62 3.14 10.92
C GLU A 69 -0.53 2.26 10.31
N PHE A 70 -0.01 1.29 11.07
CA PHE A 70 1.07 0.41 10.65
C PHE A 70 0.64 -1.01 10.24
N LEU A 71 -0.67 -1.26 10.11
CA LEU A 71 -1.23 -2.58 9.79
C LEU A 71 -0.64 -3.19 8.51
N LEU A 72 -0.29 -2.35 7.54
CA LEU A 72 0.14 -2.77 6.22
C LEU A 72 1.67 -2.70 6.05
N LYS A 73 2.44 -2.23 7.04
CA LYS A 73 3.89 -1.95 6.88
C LYS A 73 4.71 -3.16 6.40
N ASP A 74 4.35 -4.36 6.88
CA ASP A 74 5.07 -5.60 6.60
C ASP A 74 4.47 -6.38 5.41
N LEU A 75 3.51 -5.77 4.70
CA LEU A 75 2.87 -6.40 3.56
C LEU A 75 3.85 -6.59 2.40
N LYS A 76 4.13 -7.86 2.06
CA LYS A 76 5.11 -8.21 1.04
C LYS A 76 4.63 -7.84 -0.37
N LEU A 77 5.53 -7.27 -1.15
CA LEU A 77 5.37 -7.00 -2.57
C LEU A 77 5.89 -8.20 -3.36
N GLU A 78 5.06 -8.79 -4.21
CA GLU A 78 5.47 -9.95 -4.99
C GLU A 78 6.49 -9.59 -6.08
N GLY A 79 7.55 -10.38 -6.19
CA GLY A 79 8.53 -10.28 -7.28
C GLY A 79 9.78 -9.45 -6.97
N LEU A 80 9.94 -8.98 -5.73
CA LEU A 80 11.14 -8.28 -5.26
C LEU A 80 11.91 -9.13 -4.24
N MET A 81 13.23 -9.22 -4.40
CA MET A 81 14.17 -9.78 -3.42
C MET A 81 14.96 -8.62 -2.78
N GLY A 82 15.01 -8.50 -1.44
CA GLY A 82 15.75 -7.44 -0.72
C GLY A 82 14.88 -6.49 0.12
N ASP A 83 15.42 -5.44 0.76
CA ASP A 83 14.67 -4.61 1.72
C ASP A 83 13.54 -3.73 1.13
N GLU A 84 13.45 -3.62 -0.19
CA GLU A 84 12.26 -3.09 -0.89
C GLU A 84 11.08 -4.08 -0.93
N ARG A 85 11.10 -5.10 -0.06
CA ARG A 85 10.16 -6.23 -0.02
C ARG A 85 8.76 -5.86 0.47
N ASN A 86 8.57 -4.74 1.17
CA ASN A 86 7.30 -4.46 1.85
C ASN A 86 6.79 -3.03 1.61
N LEU A 87 5.53 -2.80 1.96
CA LEU A 87 4.86 -1.50 1.82
C LEU A 87 5.54 -0.37 2.63
N GLY A 88 6.15 -0.73 3.77
CA GLY A 88 6.76 0.19 4.70
C GLY A 88 5.74 1.01 5.51
N LYS A 89 6.24 1.69 6.55
CA LYS A 89 5.42 2.52 7.45
C LYS A 89 4.74 3.65 6.69
N VAL A 90 5.46 4.35 5.82
CA VAL A 90 4.95 5.50 5.06
C VAL A 90 3.76 5.12 4.18
N GLY A 91 3.87 4.03 3.41
CA GLY A 91 2.76 3.55 2.56
C GLY A 91 1.56 3.10 3.38
N SER A 92 1.81 2.42 4.51
CA SER A 92 0.75 1.99 5.43
C SER A 92 -0.01 3.16 6.04
N THR A 93 0.69 4.13 6.62
CA THR A 93 0.11 5.32 7.25
C THR A 93 -0.69 6.14 6.25
N ARG A 94 -0.17 6.29 5.03
CA ARG A 94 -0.84 7.07 3.98
C ARG A 94 -2.18 6.45 3.58
N ILE A 95 -2.22 5.14 3.35
CA ILE A 95 -3.46 4.42 3.02
C ILE A 95 -4.45 4.50 4.18
N TYR A 96 -3.98 4.30 5.42
CA TYR A 96 -4.82 4.42 6.61
C TYR A 96 -5.45 5.81 6.73
N ARG A 97 -4.64 6.88 6.69
CA ARG A 97 -5.12 8.25 6.85
C ARG A 97 -6.13 8.63 5.79
N VAL A 98 -5.90 8.29 4.52
CA VAL A 98 -6.85 8.62 3.45
C VAL A 98 -8.17 7.88 3.60
N LEU A 99 -8.15 6.61 4.02
CA LEU A 99 -9.37 5.81 4.16
C LEU A 99 -10.15 6.10 5.45
N MET A 100 -9.45 6.48 6.52
CA MET A 100 -10.04 6.73 7.83
C MET A 100 -10.24 8.22 8.14
N SER A 101 -9.82 9.13 7.25
CA SER A 101 -10.04 10.56 7.45
C SER A 101 -11.53 10.86 7.51
N THR A 102 -11.91 11.63 8.53
CA THR A 102 -13.25 12.20 8.67
C THR A 102 -13.38 13.56 7.98
N ILE A 103 -12.25 14.17 7.60
CA ILE A 103 -12.17 15.51 6.99
C ILE A 103 -11.60 15.38 5.57
N GLY A 104 -12.29 15.98 4.59
CA GLY A 104 -11.96 15.88 3.16
C GLY A 104 -10.66 16.55 2.72
N ASP A 105 -9.98 17.25 3.63
CA ASP A 105 -8.66 17.85 3.43
C ASP A 105 -7.62 17.08 4.26
N VAL A 106 -7.14 15.95 3.73
CA VAL A 106 -6.09 15.17 4.38
C VAL A 106 -4.74 15.51 3.74
N ASN A 107 -3.92 16.27 4.48
CA ASN A 107 -2.55 16.52 4.10
C ASN A 107 -1.74 15.23 4.29
N THR A 108 -1.32 14.63 3.18
CA THR A 108 -0.56 13.37 3.20
C THR A 108 0.96 13.60 3.11
N ASP A 109 1.43 14.85 3.06
CA ASP A 109 2.84 15.17 2.88
C ASP A 109 3.65 15.08 4.17
N GLU A 110 3.02 15.21 5.34
CA GLU A 110 3.67 15.14 6.65
C GLU A 110 4.20 13.75 7.04
N VAL A 111 3.87 12.70 6.27
CA VAL A 111 4.27 11.31 6.59
C VAL A 111 5.79 11.09 6.41
N GLU A 112 6.48 11.99 5.70
CA GLU A 112 7.93 11.88 5.44
C GLU A 112 8.81 12.42 6.58
N ASN A 113 8.27 13.28 7.45
CA ASN A 113 8.96 13.75 8.65
C ASN A 113 8.47 12.95 9.85
N GLY A 114 9.39 12.26 10.53
CA GLY A 114 9.12 11.59 11.81
C GLY A 114 8.52 12.56 12.84
N PRO A 115 8.00 12.05 13.97
CA PRO A 115 7.23 12.85 14.93
C PRO A 115 8.01 14.11 15.29
N SER A 116 7.43 15.27 14.99
CA SER A 116 7.92 16.56 15.46
C SER A 116 8.01 16.46 16.98
N GLN A 117 9.23 16.43 17.52
CA GLN A 117 9.44 16.67 18.94
C GLN A 117 8.89 18.07 19.22
N ILE A 118 7.76 18.12 19.91
CA ILE A 118 7.27 19.34 20.54
C ILE A 118 8.29 19.64 21.63
N HIS A 119 9.16 20.60 21.37
CA HIS A 119 9.89 21.28 22.43
C HIS A 119 8.86 22.17 23.13
N ASP A 120 8.35 21.70 24.26
CA ASP A 120 7.61 22.54 25.20
C ASP A 120 8.55 23.66 25.66
N LEU A 121 8.25 24.88 25.22
CA LEU A 121 8.62 26.08 25.94
C LEU A 121 7.36 26.59 26.61
N SER A 122 7.21 26.29 27.90
CA SER A 122 6.67 27.24 28.87
C SER A 122 7.11 26.90 30.29
#